data_AF-A0A3P3XRT3-F1
#
_entry.id   AF-A0A3P3XRT3-F1
#
_cell.length_a   1.000
_cell.length_b   1.000
_cell.length_c   1.000
_cell.angle_alpha   90.00
_cell.angle_beta   90.00
_cell.angle_gamma   90.00
#
_symmetry.space_group_name_H-M   'P 1'
#
loop_
_entity.id
_entity.type
_entity.pdbx_description
1 polymer ?
#
loop_
_entity_poly.entity_id
_entity_poly.type
_entity_poly.pdbx_seq_one_letter_code
_entity_poly.pdbx_strand_id
1 'polypeptide(L)'
;MINIDTAEGFIRKNGTEIERARLSSILGSMFDTQKALSLIQSLQNKDGGFSLVKDRESNISDTGFILTWLSDLKALHSNIAEKAIVYLESLQNKNGSWNETLPTDDTETPEWQKPENHRAMLFHTANTLFWLNKYSRNSICIEKGKRFLNENYKSEQEYIHTKWLFASIMSEKHSWRSSIIREIVKEIYEEITPEMPSSILTWMLCAFSVYEIPRDMEYIPAMMRQIHQEGDGSIESEDDDSYKVNATLEAVKVYKYYIE
;
A
#
# COMPACT_ATOMS: atom_id res chain seq x y z
N MET A 1 -3.03 21.42 -3.81
CA MET A 1 -4.13 20.85 -3.00
C MET A 1 -5.00 20.05 -3.95
N ILE A 2 -5.37 18.83 -3.58
CA ILE A 2 -6.10 17.90 -4.44
C ILE A 2 -7.51 18.43 -4.67
N ASN A 3 -7.90 18.60 -5.92
CA ASN A 3 -9.27 18.90 -6.33
C ASN A 3 -10.03 17.57 -6.49
N ILE A 4 -10.98 17.32 -5.58
CA ILE A 4 -11.76 16.08 -5.55
C ILE A 4 -12.68 15.94 -6.77
N ASP A 5 -13.28 17.03 -7.24
CA ASP A 5 -14.22 16.96 -8.36
C ASP A 5 -13.53 16.54 -9.66
N THR A 6 -12.33 17.07 -9.92
CA THR A 6 -11.54 16.68 -11.11
C THR A 6 -10.93 15.29 -10.95
N ALA A 7 -10.46 14.91 -9.75
CA ALA A 7 -9.99 13.55 -9.46
C ALA A 7 -11.10 12.51 -9.65
N GLU A 8 -12.29 12.78 -9.13
CA GLU A 8 -13.46 11.93 -9.30
C GLU A 8 -13.83 11.80 -10.77
N GLY A 9 -13.88 12.91 -11.51
CA GLY A 9 -14.13 12.93 -12.95
C GLY A 9 -13.14 12.05 -13.72
N PHE A 10 -11.85 12.16 -13.40
CA PHE A 10 -10.79 11.34 -13.99
C PHE A 10 -11.01 9.85 -13.72
N ILE A 11 -11.22 9.46 -12.45
CA ILE A 11 -11.40 8.05 -12.06
C ILE A 11 -12.68 7.46 -12.68
N ARG A 12 -13.78 8.23 -12.72
CA ARG A 12 -15.03 7.75 -13.34
C ARG A 12 -14.86 7.48 -14.83
N LYS A 13 -14.10 8.32 -15.53
CA LYS A 13 -13.84 8.22 -16.97
C LYS A 13 -12.88 7.08 -17.30
N ASN A 14 -11.79 6.93 -16.54
CA ASN A 14 -10.68 6.06 -16.92
C ASN A 14 -10.60 4.75 -16.11
N GLY A 15 -11.23 4.70 -14.93
CA GLY A 15 -11.14 3.54 -14.05
C GLY A 15 -11.91 2.33 -14.54
N THR A 16 -11.48 1.16 -14.08
CA THR A 16 -12.19 -0.10 -14.16
C THR A 16 -13.44 -0.09 -13.28
N GLU A 17 -14.25 -1.14 -13.38
CA GLU A 17 -15.39 -1.32 -12.50
C GLU A 17 -15.00 -1.43 -11.02
N ILE A 18 -13.88 -2.11 -10.73
CA ILE A 18 -13.36 -2.24 -9.36
C ILE A 18 -12.91 -0.87 -8.83
N GLU A 19 -12.18 -0.08 -9.63
CA GLU A 19 -11.69 1.24 -9.22
C GLU A 19 -12.82 2.25 -9.00
N ARG A 20 -13.85 2.23 -9.85
CA ARG A 20 -15.06 3.05 -9.61
C ARG A 20 -15.80 2.64 -8.35
N ALA A 21 -15.86 1.35 -8.04
CA ALA A 21 -16.44 0.88 -6.78
C ALA A 21 -15.61 1.32 -5.56
N ARG A 22 -14.27 1.24 -5.66
CA ARG A 22 -13.35 1.78 -4.63
C ARG A 22 -13.60 3.27 -4.41
N LEU A 23 -13.66 4.07 -5.48
CA LEU A 23 -13.99 5.50 -5.40
C LEU A 23 -15.29 5.76 -4.66
N SER A 24 -16.38 5.09 -5.07
CA SER A 24 -17.68 5.25 -4.41
C SER A 24 -17.63 4.88 -2.93
N SER A 25 -16.91 3.80 -2.56
CA SER A 25 -16.72 3.42 -1.17
C SER A 25 -15.97 4.46 -0.35
N ILE A 26 -14.88 5.01 -0.90
CA ILE A 26 -14.05 6.05 -0.29
C ILE A 26 -14.86 7.33 -0.07
N LEU A 27 -15.70 7.71 -1.04
CA LEU A 27 -16.57 8.89 -0.95
C LEU A 27 -17.85 8.67 -0.14
N GLY A 28 -18.11 7.45 0.35
CA GLY A 28 -19.34 7.12 1.06
C GLY A 28 -20.60 7.14 0.19
N SER A 29 -20.44 7.03 -1.12
CA SER A 29 -21.52 6.95 -2.10
C SER A 29 -22.06 5.53 -2.24
N MET A 30 -23.29 5.39 -2.75
CA MET A 30 -23.87 4.07 -3.04
C MET A 30 -23.13 3.36 -4.19
N PHE A 31 -22.82 2.08 -4.03
CA PHE A 31 -22.25 1.22 -5.07
C PHE A 31 -22.59 -0.24 -4.84
N ASP A 32 -22.46 -1.05 -5.90
CA ASP A 32 -22.64 -2.49 -5.81
C ASP A 32 -21.35 -3.15 -5.31
N THR A 33 -21.24 -3.28 -3.98
CA THR A 33 -20.10 -3.96 -3.35
C THR A 33 -20.01 -5.42 -3.78
N GLN A 34 -21.14 -6.10 -3.96
CA GLN A 34 -21.14 -7.52 -4.29
C GLN A 34 -20.54 -7.76 -5.69
N LYS A 35 -20.89 -6.92 -6.66
CA LYS A 35 -20.32 -6.99 -8.01
C LYS A 35 -18.81 -6.78 -8.00
N ALA A 36 -18.32 -5.77 -7.27
CA ALA A 36 -16.88 -5.52 -7.15
C ALA A 36 -16.15 -6.71 -6.48
N LEU A 37 -16.69 -7.25 -5.40
CA LEU A 37 -16.11 -8.41 -4.72
C LEU A 37 -16.12 -9.68 -5.59
N SER A 38 -17.16 -9.89 -6.40
CA SER A 38 -17.19 -11.01 -7.35
C SER A 38 -16.13 -10.88 -8.44
N LEU A 39 -15.88 -9.66 -8.94
CA LEU A 39 -14.78 -9.41 -9.88
C LEU A 39 -13.41 -9.67 -9.24
N ILE A 40 -13.19 -9.17 -8.01
CA ILE A 40 -11.94 -9.44 -7.28
C ILE A 40 -11.78 -10.95 -7.05
N GLN A 41 -12.83 -11.64 -6.59
CA GLN A 41 -12.77 -13.08 -6.35
C GLN A 41 -12.40 -13.88 -7.59
N SER A 42 -12.77 -13.42 -8.80
CA SER A 42 -12.40 -14.08 -10.05
C SER A 42 -10.90 -14.02 -10.38
N LEU A 43 -10.15 -13.12 -9.73
CA LEU A 43 -8.70 -13.00 -9.84
C LEU A 43 -7.97 -13.88 -8.81
N GLN A 44 -8.68 -14.45 -7.82
CA GLN A 44 -8.07 -15.22 -6.75
C GLN A 44 -7.73 -16.63 -7.22
N ASN A 45 -6.47 -17.03 -7.05
CA ASN A 45 -6.03 -18.39 -7.34
C ASN A 45 -6.49 -19.37 -6.25
N LYS A 46 -6.36 -20.67 -6.54
CA LYS A 46 -6.82 -21.74 -5.64
C LYS A 46 -6.08 -21.78 -4.30
N ASP A 47 -4.85 -21.29 -4.26
CA ASP A 47 -4.01 -21.15 -3.07
C ASP A 47 -4.42 -19.98 -2.17
N GLY A 48 -5.34 -19.11 -2.64
CA GLY A 48 -5.83 -17.94 -1.92
C GLY A 48 -5.08 -16.65 -2.23
N GLY A 49 -3.96 -16.71 -2.94
CA GLY A 49 -3.23 -15.53 -3.39
C GLY A 49 -3.82 -14.94 -4.68
N PHE A 50 -3.17 -13.89 -5.18
CA PHE A 50 -3.58 -13.18 -6.39
C PHE A 50 -2.45 -13.03 -7.39
N SER A 51 -2.84 -12.91 -8.66
CA SER A 51 -2.05 -12.35 -9.73
C SER A 51 -2.92 -11.36 -10.51
N LEU A 52 -2.39 -10.19 -10.85
CA LEU A 52 -3.08 -9.22 -11.72
C LEU A 52 -3.04 -9.65 -13.19
N VAL A 53 -2.12 -10.55 -13.53
CA VAL A 53 -2.06 -11.19 -14.85
C VAL A 53 -2.81 -12.52 -14.81
N LYS A 54 -3.78 -12.66 -15.70
CA LYS A 54 -4.59 -13.87 -15.81
C LYS A 54 -3.72 -15.11 -16.03
N ASP A 55 -4.09 -16.21 -15.38
CA ASP A 55 -3.46 -17.54 -15.49
C ASP A 55 -1.97 -17.58 -15.04
N ARG A 56 -1.49 -16.56 -14.31
CA ARG A 56 -0.20 -16.59 -13.62
C ARG A 56 -0.32 -17.03 -12.17
N GLU A 57 0.79 -17.53 -11.64
CA GLU A 57 0.92 -17.91 -10.24
C GLU A 57 0.75 -16.70 -9.32
N SER A 58 0.25 -16.96 -8.12
CA SER A 58 0.11 -15.92 -7.12
C SER A 58 1.46 -15.41 -6.65
N ASN A 59 1.50 -14.12 -6.35
CA ASN A 59 2.70 -13.45 -5.85
C ASN A 59 2.35 -12.49 -4.70
N ILE A 60 3.38 -12.06 -3.96
CA ILE A 60 3.19 -11.24 -2.75
C ILE A 60 2.72 -9.83 -3.11
N SER A 61 3.28 -9.24 -4.17
CA SER A 61 3.00 -7.86 -4.57
C SER A 61 1.55 -7.69 -4.98
N ASP A 62 1.05 -8.53 -5.88
CA ASP A 62 -0.33 -8.49 -6.36
C ASP A 62 -1.31 -8.83 -5.23
N THR A 63 -0.97 -9.79 -4.37
CA THR A 63 -1.80 -10.11 -3.20
C THR A 63 -1.91 -8.92 -2.25
N GLY A 64 -0.80 -8.25 -1.96
CA GLY A 64 -0.78 -7.02 -1.17
C GLY A 64 -1.56 -5.89 -1.83
N PHE A 65 -1.46 -5.74 -3.15
CA PHE A 65 -2.19 -4.73 -3.91
C PHE A 65 -3.71 -4.95 -3.87
N ILE A 66 -4.17 -6.20 -4.00
CA ILE A 66 -5.59 -6.54 -3.85
C ILE A 66 -6.09 -6.30 -2.42
N LEU A 67 -5.26 -6.48 -1.39
CA LEU A 67 -5.63 -6.13 -0.01
C LEU A 67 -5.88 -4.62 0.15
N THR A 68 -5.19 -3.76 -0.61
CA THR A 68 -5.53 -2.33 -0.72
C THR A 68 -6.95 -2.13 -1.24
N TRP A 69 -7.33 -2.86 -2.29
CA TRP A 69 -8.66 -2.74 -2.89
C TRP A 69 -9.75 -3.20 -1.92
N LEU A 70 -9.52 -4.32 -1.23
CA LEU A 70 -10.43 -4.84 -0.21
C LEU A 70 -10.53 -3.89 0.98
N SER A 71 -9.45 -3.21 1.36
CA SER A 71 -9.47 -2.13 2.37
C SER A 71 -10.35 -0.98 1.96
N ASP A 72 -10.18 -0.47 0.73
CA ASP A 72 -10.98 0.64 0.20
C ASP A 72 -12.47 0.29 0.11
N LEU A 73 -12.79 -0.97 -0.20
CA LEU A 73 -14.15 -1.52 -0.24
C LEU A 73 -14.70 -1.91 1.14
N LYS A 74 -13.96 -1.66 2.22
CA LYS A 74 -14.33 -2.04 3.61
C LYS A 74 -14.57 -3.55 3.78
N ALA A 75 -13.85 -4.35 2.99
CA ALA A 75 -13.99 -5.79 2.87
C ALA A 75 -12.76 -6.58 3.35
N LEU A 76 -11.89 -5.96 4.16
CA LEU A 76 -10.71 -6.63 4.75
C LEU A 76 -11.07 -7.85 5.61
N HIS A 77 -12.30 -7.97 6.12
CA HIS A 77 -12.75 -9.16 6.87
C HIS A 77 -13.64 -10.10 6.04
N SER A 78 -13.58 -10.01 4.71
CA SER A 78 -14.25 -10.95 3.82
C SER A 78 -13.47 -12.26 3.70
N ASN A 79 -14.15 -13.34 3.28
CA ASN A 79 -13.50 -14.63 2.96
C ASN A 79 -12.43 -14.50 1.86
N ILE A 80 -12.54 -13.49 0.98
CA ILE A 80 -11.54 -13.20 -0.04
C ILE A 80 -10.23 -12.75 0.63
N ALA A 81 -10.34 -11.78 1.54
CA ALA A 81 -9.20 -11.27 2.30
C ALA A 81 -8.60 -12.34 3.23
N GLU A 82 -9.44 -13.12 3.92
CA GLU A 82 -8.99 -14.21 4.80
C GLU A 82 -8.09 -15.21 4.06
N LYS A 83 -8.48 -15.62 2.85
CA LYS A 83 -7.65 -16.50 2.01
C LYS A 83 -6.33 -15.87 1.59
N ALA A 84 -6.33 -14.58 1.25
CA ALA A 84 -5.11 -13.85 0.92
C ALA A 84 -4.16 -13.76 2.11
N ILE A 85 -4.70 -13.54 3.31
CA ILE A 85 -3.92 -13.51 4.55
C ILE A 85 -3.30 -14.87 4.84
N VAL A 86 -4.08 -15.96 4.72
CA VAL A 86 -3.56 -17.32 4.89
C VAL A 86 -2.47 -17.63 3.87
N TYR A 87 -2.65 -17.23 2.61
CA TYR A 87 -1.63 -17.35 1.57
C TYR A 87 -0.33 -16.61 1.98
N LEU A 88 -0.42 -15.33 2.37
CA LEU A 88 0.75 -14.54 2.79
C LEU A 88 1.43 -15.16 4.01
N GLU A 89 0.68 -15.60 5.02
CA GLU A 89 1.25 -16.26 6.21
C GLU A 89 1.99 -17.56 5.84
N SER A 90 1.51 -18.30 4.84
CA SER A 90 2.14 -19.55 4.38
C SER A 90 3.50 -19.35 3.71
N LEU A 91 3.79 -18.13 3.24
CA LEU A 91 5.04 -17.76 2.56
C LEU A 91 6.12 -17.25 3.51
N GLN A 92 5.84 -17.13 4.82
CA GLN A 92 6.82 -16.58 5.75
C GLN A 92 8.06 -17.48 5.87
N ASN A 93 9.23 -16.89 5.65
CA ASN A 93 10.51 -17.56 5.86
C ASN A 93 10.76 -17.87 7.34
N LYS A 94 11.66 -18.82 7.62
CA LYS A 94 12.02 -19.20 9.00
C LYS A 94 12.55 -18.03 9.85
N ASN A 95 13.24 -17.07 9.23
CA ASN A 95 13.75 -15.86 9.86
C ASN A 95 12.68 -14.77 10.07
N GLY A 96 11.46 -14.97 9.57
CA GLY A 96 10.35 -14.01 9.68
C GLY A 96 10.17 -13.09 8.48
N SER A 97 11.02 -13.17 7.44
CA SER A 97 10.90 -12.33 6.25
C SER A 97 9.93 -12.89 5.20
N TRP A 98 9.61 -12.06 4.22
CA TRP A 98 8.92 -12.43 2.99
C TRP A 98 9.74 -11.98 1.77
N ASN A 99 9.79 -12.84 0.76
CA ASN A 99 10.40 -12.59 -0.53
C ASN A 99 9.37 -12.85 -1.61
N GLU A 100 9.52 -12.19 -2.75
CA GLU A 100 8.71 -12.57 -3.90
C GLU A 100 8.89 -14.02 -4.31
N THR A 101 7.84 -14.57 -4.90
CA THR A 101 7.78 -15.95 -5.37
C THR A 101 7.93 -16.05 -6.89
N LEU A 102 8.10 -14.91 -7.58
CA LEU A 102 8.28 -14.86 -9.03
C LEU A 102 9.62 -15.48 -9.47
N PRO A 103 9.70 -16.10 -10.65
CA PRO A 103 10.93 -16.68 -11.18
C PRO A 103 12.07 -15.65 -11.31
N THR A 104 13.28 -16.04 -10.89
CA THR A 104 14.48 -15.17 -10.91
C THR A 104 15.07 -14.95 -12.30
N ASP A 105 14.65 -15.74 -13.29
CA ASP A 105 15.19 -15.74 -14.66
C ASP A 105 14.44 -14.79 -15.61
N ASP A 106 13.38 -14.13 -15.13
CA ASP A 106 12.67 -13.11 -15.89
C ASP A 106 13.45 -11.78 -15.89
N THR A 107 14.11 -11.49 -17.01
CA THR A 107 14.87 -10.25 -17.20
C THR A 107 14.01 -8.99 -17.22
N GLU A 108 12.69 -9.13 -17.38
CA GLU A 108 11.73 -8.02 -17.33
C GLU A 108 11.26 -7.72 -15.90
N THR A 109 11.56 -8.57 -14.93
CA THR A 109 11.17 -8.36 -13.52
C THR A 109 11.94 -7.17 -12.92
N PRO A 110 11.25 -6.12 -12.44
CA PRO A 110 11.88 -4.98 -11.76
C PRO A 110 12.73 -5.40 -10.56
N GLU A 111 13.78 -4.63 -10.27
CA GLU A 111 14.70 -4.92 -9.15
C GLU A 111 13.99 -5.10 -7.79
N TRP A 112 12.90 -4.37 -7.56
CA TRP A 112 12.13 -4.42 -6.32
C TRP A 112 11.28 -5.69 -6.18
N GLN A 113 11.13 -6.50 -7.24
CA GLN A 113 10.45 -7.81 -7.24
C GLN A 113 11.41 -9.00 -7.26
N LYS A 114 12.73 -8.76 -7.33
CA LYS A 114 13.71 -9.85 -7.44
C LYS A 114 13.90 -10.54 -6.08
N PRO A 115 13.66 -11.86 -5.95
CA PRO A 115 13.72 -12.57 -4.66
C PRO A 115 15.08 -12.54 -3.95
N GLU A 116 16.18 -12.36 -4.68
CA GLU A 116 17.55 -12.36 -4.13
C GLU A 116 18.04 -10.96 -3.70
N ASN A 117 17.24 -9.91 -3.91
CA ASN A 117 17.60 -8.55 -3.55
C ASN A 117 17.20 -8.27 -2.08
N HIS A 118 18.17 -7.89 -1.25
CA HIS A 118 17.93 -7.60 0.17
C HIS A 118 16.94 -6.43 0.40
N ARG A 119 17.01 -5.38 -0.42
CA ARG A 119 16.09 -4.24 -0.33
C ARG A 119 14.66 -4.67 -0.71
N ALA A 120 14.54 -5.53 -1.72
CA ALA A 120 13.25 -6.11 -2.12
C ALA A 120 12.67 -6.97 -0.98
N MET A 121 13.47 -7.84 -0.36
CA MET A 121 13.04 -8.62 0.82
C MET A 121 12.52 -7.72 1.94
N LEU A 122 13.22 -6.63 2.26
CA LEU A 122 12.79 -5.72 3.31
C LEU A 122 11.50 -4.98 2.94
N PHE A 123 11.37 -4.55 1.70
CA PHE A 123 10.12 -3.98 1.17
C PHE A 123 8.95 -4.97 1.24
N HIS A 124 9.10 -6.20 0.71
CA HIS A 124 8.03 -7.20 0.74
C HIS A 124 7.66 -7.63 2.16
N THR A 125 8.65 -7.71 3.05
CA THR A 125 8.39 -7.96 4.47
C THR A 125 7.58 -6.83 5.08
N ALA A 126 7.93 -5.56 4.85
CA ALA A 126 7.18 -4.41 5.33
C ALA A 126 5.77 -4.34 4.74
N ASN A 127 5.61 -4.54 3.43
CA ASN A 127 4.32 -4.50 2.76
C ASN A 127 3.39 -5.64 3.21
N THR A 128 3.93 -6.86 3.36
CA THR A 128 3.16 -8.00 3.86
C THR A 128 2.73 -7.77 5.30
N LEU A 129 3.65 -7.34 6.17
CA LEU A 129 3.34 -7.05 7.57
C LEU A 129 2.34 -5.91 7.72
N PHE A 130 2.38 -4.90 6.85
CA PHE A 130 1.43 -3.81 6.87
C PHE A 130 -0.01 -4.34 6.83
N TRP A 131 -0.29 -5.29 5.94
CA TRP A 131 -1.60 -5.91 5.81
C TRP A 131 -1.89 -6.97 6.86
N LEU A 132 -0.94 -7.85 7.18
CA LEU A 132 -1.11 -8.85 8.23
C LEU A 132 -1.45 -8.18 9.57
N ASN A 133 -0.73 -7.12 9.93
CA ASN A 133 -0.95 -6.39 11.19
C ASN A 133 -2.25 -5.58 11.16
N LYS A 134 -2.68 -5.07 10.00
CA LYS A 134 -3.99 -4.40 9.86
C LYS A 134 -5.15 -5.38 9.98
N TYR A 135 -5.01 -6.58 9.41
CA TYR A 135 -6.03 -7.63 9.41
C TYR A 135 -6.13 -8.33 10.78
N SER A 136 -4.99 -8.75 11.34
CA SER A 136 -4.87 -9.54 12.55
C SER A 136 -4.09 -8.78 13.62
N ARG A 137 -4.68 -8.57 14.79
CA ARG A 137 -4.02 -7.80 15.86
C ARG A 137 -2.91 -8.55 16.59
N ASN A 138 -2.82 -9.87 16.48
CA ASN A 138 -1.74 -10.68 17.10
C ASN A 138 -1.62 -12.04 16.39
N SER A 139 -0.48 -12.31 15.76
CA SER A 139 -0.10 -13.66 15.34
C SER A 139 1.41 -13.84 15.51
N ILE A 140 1.85 -15.08 15.73
CA ILE A 140 3.28 -15.40 15.82
C ILE A 140 4.02 -15.02 14.52
N CYS A 141 3.30 -15.05 13.40
CA CYS A 141 3.76 -14.62 12.09
C CYS A 141 4.12 -13.12 12.11
N ILE A 142 3.21 -12.27 12.60
CA ILE A 142 3.42 -10.83 12.74
C ILE A 142 4.61 -10.53 13.66
N GLU A 143 4.71 -11.20 14.81
CA GLU A 143 5.80 -10.97 15.77
C GLU A 143 7.19 -11.31 15.20
N LYS A 144 7.30 -12.39 14.44
CA LYS A 144 8.53 -12.76 13.75
C LYS A 144 8.92 -11.72 12.70
N GLY A 145 7.97 -11.26 11.90
CA GLY A 145 8.23 -10.26 10.88
C GLY A 145 8.59 -8.89 11.46
N LYS A 146 7.91 -8.44 12.52
CA LYS A 146 8.27 -7.20 13.25
C LYS A 146 9.69 -7.29 13.80
N ARG A 147 10.07 -8.44 14.37
CA ARG A 147 11.45 -8.67 14.84
C ARG A 147 12.45 -8.59 13.69
N PHE A 148 12.17 -9.29 12.58
CA PHE A 148 13.03 -9.25 11.40
C PHE A 148 13.24 -7.82 10.90
N LEU A 149 12.18 -7.02 10.74
CA LEU A 149 12.31 -5.62 10.34
C LEU A 149 13.10 -4.80 11.36
N ASN A 150 12.81 -4.93 12.65
CA ASN A 150 13.55 -4.19 13.69
C ASN A 150 15.07 -4.51 13.68
N GLU A 151 15.45 -5.75 13.37
CA GLU A 151 16.85 -6.18 13.33
C GLU A 151 17.57 -5.80 12.03
N ASN A 152 16.84 -5.62 10.93
CA ASN A 152 17.43 -5.45 9.59
C ASN A 152 17.16 -4.07 8.97
N TYR A 153 16.21 -3.30 9.49
CA TYR A 153 15.92 -1.95 9.01
C TYR A 153 17.12 -1.03 9.21
N LYS A 154 17.59 -0.41 8.12
CA LYS A 154 18.65 0.60 8.12
C LYS A 154 18.25 1.75 7.22
N SER A 155 18.06 2.93 7.80
CA SER A 155 17.53 4.10 7.08
C SER A 155 18.24 4.36 5.74
N GLU A 156 19.57 4.38 5.66
CA GLU A 156 20.24 4.75 4.40
C GLU A 156 20.26 3.68 3.29
N GLN A 157 19.91 2.42 3.58
CA GLN A 157 20.08 1.30 2.63
C GLN A 157 18.77 0.75 2.08
N GLU A 158 17.61 1.23 2.52
CA GLU A 158 16.30 0.71 2.12
C GLU A 158 15.60 1.55 1.07
N TYR A 159 14.61 0.96 0.40
CA TYR A 159 13.63 1.77 -0.34
C TYR A 159 12.91 2.69 0.64
N ILE A 160 12.64 3.92 0.22
CA ILE A 160 11.84 4.88 1.00
C ILE A 160 10.48 4.27 1.38
N HIS A 161 9.94 3.42 0.50
CA HIS A 161 8.73 2.63 0.70
C HIS A 161 8.75 1.78 1.97
N THR A 162 9.86 1.08 2.20
CA THR A 162 10.05 0.27 3.40
C THR A 162 9.97 1.12 4.65
N LYS A 163 10.51 2.35 4.63
CA LYS A 163 10.54 3.25 5.79
C LYS A 163 9.15 3.68 6.22
N TRP A 164 8.31 4.14 5.29
CA TRP A 164 6.98 4.60 5.67
C TRP A 164 6.05 3.45 6.04
N LEU A 165 6.20 2.28 5.41
CA LEU A 165 5.44 1.08 5.79
C LEU A 165 5.83 0.65 7.22
N PHE A 166 7.13 0.62 7.51
CA PHE A 166 7.64 0.32 8.85
C PHE A 166 7.17 1.34 9.89
N ALA A 167 7.29 2.64 9.60
CA ALA A 167 6.78 3.72 10.46
C ALA A 167 5.28 3.58 10.72
N SER A 168 4.49 3.21 9.70
CA SER A 168 3.05 2.98 9.83
C SER A 168 2.76 1.83 10.81
N ILE A 169 3.36 0.66 10.57
CA ILE A 169 3.18 -0.54 11.42
C ILE A 169 3.55 -0.24 12.87
N MET A 170 4.65 0.47 13.08
CA MET A 170 5.16 0.79 14.42
C MET A 170 4.43 1.96 15.10
N SER A 171 3.55 2.67 14.39
CA SER A 171 2.73 3.77 14.92
C SER A 171 1.43 3.33 15.60
N GLU A 172 1.12 2.02 15.56
CA GLU A 172 -0.12 1.46 16.10
C GLU A 172 -0.40 1.92 17.55
N LYS A 173 -1.67 2.18 17.88
CA LYS A 173 -2.15 2.57 19.22
C LYS A 173 -1.45 3.81 19.81
N HIS A 174 -1.28 4.85 19.00
CA HIS A 174 -0.69 6.15 19.37
C HIS A 174 0.83 6.17 19.61
N SER A 175 1.54 5.13 19.16
CA SER A 175 3.00 5.06 19.20
C SER A 175 3.68 6.06 18.25
N TRP A 176 2.91 6.73 17.38
CA TRP A 176 3.37 7.87 16.57
C TRP A 176 3.94 9.03 17.41
N ARG A 177 3.60 9.12 18.71
CA ARG A 177 4.20 10.09 19.62
C ARG A 177 5.65 9.75 20.01
N SER A 178 6.08 8.51 19.80
CA SER A 178 7.43 8.08 20.14
C SER A 178 8.47 8.85 19.32
N SER A 179 9.61 9.12 19.94
CA SER A 179 10.72 9.80 19.27
C SER A 179 11.24 9.02 18.07
N ILE A 180 11.19 7.68 18.12
CA ILE A 180 11.64 6.81 17.04
C ILE A 180 10.79 7.03 15.78
N ILE A 181 9.46 7.04 15.89
CA ILE A 181 8.60 7.26 14.72
C ILE A 181 8.75 8.68 14.19
N ARG A 182 8.86 9.68 15.08
CA ARG A 182 9.11 11.07 14.66
C ARG A 182 10.41 11.21 13.88
N GLU A 183 11.48 10.52 14.31
CA GLU A 183 12.75 10.53 13.59
C GLU A 183 12.62 9.84 12.24
N ILE A 184 11.96 8.68 12.14
CA ILE A 184 11.75 8.02 10.84
C ILE A 184 10.93 8.90 9.89
N VAL A 185 9.86 9.56 10.37
CA VAL A 185 9.07 10.48 9.53
C VAL A 185 9.89 11.70 9.10
N LYS A 186 10.81 12.18 9.94
CA LYS A 186 11.76 13.23 9.61
C LYS A 186 12.76 12.78 8.55
N GLU A 187 13.38 11.61 8.70
CA GLU A 187 14.29 11.02 7.70
C GLU A 187 13.58 10.88 6.34
N ILE A 188 12.35 10.38 6.34
CA ILE A 188 11.51 10.31 5.14
C ILE A 188 11.31 11.70 4.53
N TYR A 189 11.01 12.71 5.36
CA TYR A 189 10.83 14.08 4.88
C TYR A 189 12.08 14.66 4.23
N GLU A 190 13.25 14.42 4.82
CA GLU A 190 14.55 14.90 4.34
C GLU A 190 14.95 14.26 3.00
N GLU A 191 14.39 13.09 2.67
CA GLU A 191 14.58 12.39 1.39
C GLU A 191 13.59 12.81 0.28
N ILE A 192 12.54 13.56 0.61
CA ILE A 192 11.60 14.05 -0.39
C ILE A 192 12.26 15.15 -1.21
N THR A 193 12.35 14.94 -2.52
CA THR A 193 12.85 15.92 -3.49
C THR A 193 11.70 16.52 -4.32
N PRO A 194 11.88 17.72 -4.91
CA PRO A 194 10.87 18.33 -5.78
C PRO A 194 10.51 17.49 -7.02
N GLU A 195 11.38 16.58 -7.44
CA GLU A 195 11.21 15.69 -8.60
C GLU A 195 10.53 14.37 -8.22
N MET A 196 10.26 14.13 -6.94
CA MET A 196 9.61 12.92 -6.48
C MET A 196 8.17 12.84 -7.01
N PRO A 197 7.77 11.74 -7.67
CA PRO A 197 6.42 11.58 -8.18
C PRO A 197 5.35 11.74 -7.09
N SER A 198 4.27 12.43 -7.41
CA SER A 198 3.18 12.69 -6.46
C SER A 198 2.51 11.40 -5.96
N SER A 199 2.53 10.32 -6.75
CA SER A 199 2.07 8.98 -6.36
C SER A 199 2.82 8.42 -5.14
N ILE A 200 4.13 8.63 -5.04
CA ILE A 200 4.93 8.19 -3.89
C ILE A 200 4.42 8.85 -2.62
N LEU A 201 4.20 10.17 -2.68
CA LEU A 201 3.68 10.95 -1.55
C LEU A 201 2.26 10.54 -1.17
N THR A 202 1.39 10.29 -2.16
CA THR A 202 0.02 9.86 -1.89
C THR A 202 -0.05 8.46 -1.30
N TRP A 203 0.81 7.54 -1.76
CA TRP A 203 0.89 6.20 -1.20
C TRP A 203 1.39 6.23 0.24
N MET A 204 2.49 6.94 0.49
CA MET A 204 3.04 7.14 1.84
C MET A 204 1.98 7.69 2.80
N LEU A 205 1.31 8.78 2.42
CA LEU A 205 0.29 9.41 3.26
C LEU A 205 -0.94 8.50 3.43
N CYS A 206 -1.28 7.68 2.44
CA CYS A 206 -2.28 6.61 2.58
C CYS A 206 -1.86 5.54 3.58
N ALA A 207 -0.59 5.10 3.58
CA ALA A 207 -0.09 4.13 4.54
C ALA A 207 -0.18 4.68 5.97
N PHE A 208 0.23 5.94 6.15
CA PHE A 208 0.11 6.69 7.40
C PHE A 208 -1.34 6.80 7.88
N SER A 209 -2.30 7.07 6.99
CA SER A 209 -3.71 7.20 7.37
C SER A 209 -4.33 5.88 7.81
N VAL A 210 -3.94 4.75 7.21
CA VAL A 210 -4.39 3.41 7.63
C VAL A 210 -4.01 3.09 9.08
N TYR A 211 -2.89 3.65 9.56
CA TYR A 211 -2.37 3.51 10.92
C TYR A 211 -2.60 4.74 11.82
N GLU A 212 -3.49 5.64 11.38
CA GLU A 212 -3.96 6.78 12.15
C GLU A 212 -2.86 7.76 12.59
N ILE A 213 -1.83 7.93 11.76
CA ILE A 213 -0.83 8.99 11.96
C ILE A 213 -1.53 10.33 11.69
N PRO A 214 -1.49 11.28 12.64
CA PRO A 214 -2.35 12.45 12.56
C PRO A 214 -1.77 13.53 11.64
N ARG A 215 -2.68 14.35 11.09
CA ARG A 215 -2.34 15.49 10.22
C ARG A 215 -1.35 16.47 10.84
N ASP A 216 -1.44 16.69 12.14
CA ASP A 216 -0.63 17.66 12.88
C ASP A 216 0.74 17.12 13.31
N MET A 217 1.05 15.86 12.98
CA MET A 217 2.39 15.34 13.11
C MET A 217 3.35 16.17 12.24
N GLU A 218 4.54 16.42 12.80
CA GLU A 218 5.57 17.20 12.14
C GLU A 218 5.85 16.65 10.73
N TYR A 219 6.09 17.56 9.78
CA TYR A 219 6.31 17.28 8.36
C TYR A 219 5.09 16.83 7.54
N ILE A 220 4.06 16.20 8.11
CA ILE A 220 2.87 15.75 7.35
C ILE A 220 2.23 16.88 6.53
N PRO A 221 1.96 18.09 7.09
CA PRO A 221 1.42 19.18 6.28
C PRO A 221 2.34 19.66 5.16
N ALA A 222 3.67 19.52 5.33
CA ALA A 222 4.64 19.90 4.31
C ALA A 222 4.68 18.87 3.18
N MET A 223 4.66 17.58 3.50
CA MET A 223 4.53 16.48 2.52
C MET A 223 3.26 16.64 1.68
N MET A 224 2.12 16.91 2.32
CA MET A 224 0.85 17.15 1.61
C MET A 224 0.89 18.32 0.63
N ARG A 225 1.68 19.37 0.91
CA ARG A 225 1.80 20.53 0.01
C ARG A 225 2.62 20.22 -1.24
N GLN A 226 3.42 19.16 -1.24
CA GLN A 226 4.23 18.75 -2.38
C GLN A 226 3.44 17.89 -3.39
N ILE A 227 2.27 17.37 -3.02
CA ILE A 227 1.42 16.62 -3.96
C ILE A 227 0.95 17.56 -5.08
N HIS A 228 1.34 17.22 -6.30
CA HIS A 228 0.86 17.82 -7.54
C HIS A 228 -0.27 16.98 -8.14
N GLN A 229 -1.26 17.67 -8.70
CA GLN A 229 -2.35 17.07 -9.45
C GLN A 229 -2.34 17.66 -10.85
N GLU A 230 -2.44 16.79 -11.84
CA GLU A 230 -2.46 17.16 -13.25
C GLU A 230 -3.74 17.94 -13.62
N GLY A 231 -3.67 18.66 -14.73
CA GLY A 231 -4.80 19.48 -15.22
C GLY A 231 -6.06 18.68 -15.56
N ASP A 232 -5.93 17.37 -15.83
CA ASP A 232 -7.06 16.46 -16.07
C ASP A 232 -7.64 15.84 -14.79
N GLY A 233 -7.05 16.15 -13.62
CA GLY A 233 -7.45 15.63 -12.32
C GLY A 233 -6.66 14.39 -11.86
N SER A 234 -5.80 13.83 -12.69
CA SER A 234 -4.99 12.66 -12.32
C SER A 234 -3.81 13.00 -11.42
N ILE A 235 -3.27 11.96 -10.78
CA ILE A 235 -1.96 11.96 -10.13
C ILE A 235 -1.03 11.11 -11.00
N GLU A 236 0.17 11.61 -11.28
CA GLU A 236 1.20 10.84 -11.96
C GLU A 236 1.56 9.56 -11.19
N SER A 237 1.93 8.49 -11.89
CA SER A 237 2.38 7.25 -11.27
C SER A 237 3.91 7.13 -11.36
N GLU A 238 4.55 6.59 -10.31
CA GLU A 238 5.97 6.23 -10.33
C GLU A 238 6.25 5.03 -11.25
N ASP A 239 5.24 4.18 -11.46
CA ASP A 239 5.31 3.01 -12.34
C ASP A 239 5.04 3.42 -13.79
N ASP A 240 3.78 3.38 -14.21
CA ASP A 240 3.34 3.77 -15.55
C ASP A 240 1.91 4.34 -15.57
N ASP A 241 1.48 4.80 -16.75
CA ASP A 241 0.16 5.43 -16.96
C ASP A 241 -1.03 4.53 -16.59
N SER A 242 -0.88 3.20 -16.59
CA SER A 242 -1.94 2.27 -16.19
C SER A 242 -2.26 2.35 -14.70
N TYR A 243 -1.34 2.85 -13.87
CA TYR A 243 -1.51 3.01 -12.43
C TYR A 243 -1.98 4.41 -12.00
N LYS A 244 -2.13 5.35 -12.94
CA LYS A 244 -2.63 6.71 -12.64
C LYS A 244 -3.97 6.71 -11.91
N VAL A 245 -4.87 5.77 -12.24
CA VAL A 245 -6.17 5.66 -11.55
C VAL A 245 -5.97 5.27 -10.08
N ASN A 246 -5.07 4.33 -9.79
CA ASN A 246 -4.76 3.96 -8.41
C ASN A 246 -4.10 5.12 -7.63
N ALA A 247 -3.10 5.79 -8.22
CA ALA A 247 -2.48 6.96 -7.63
C ALA A 247 -3.51 8.08 -7.33
N THR A 248 -4.46 8.28 -8.23
CA THR A 248 -5.55 9.26 -8.04
C THR A 248 -6.51 8.82 -6.93
N LEU A 249 -6.84 7.53 -6.81
CA LEU A 249 -7.62 6.99 -5.69
C LEU A 249 -6.92 7.22 -4.35
N GLU A 250 -5.60 7.07 -4.28
CA GLU A 250 -4.81 7.34 -3.09
C GLU A 250 -4.82 8.81 -2.72
N ALA A 251 -4.69 9.73 -3.68
CA ALA A 251 -4.88 11.16 -3.41
C ALA A 251 -6.27 11.46 -2.82
N VAL A 252 -7.34 10.87 -3.36
CA VAL A 252 -8.69 11.04 -2.80
C VAL A 252 -8.73 10.56 -1.34
N LYS A 253 -8.11 9.42 -1.01
CA LYS A 253 -8.02 8.91 0.37
C LYS A 253 -7.24 9.85 1.29
N VAL A 254 -6.11 10.38 0.82
CA VAL A 254 -5.30 11.36 1.56
C VAL A 254 -6.14 12.59 1.89
N TYR A 255 -6.87 13.12 0.91
CA TYR A 255 -7.78 14.24 1.12
C TYR A 255 -8.86 13.90 2.15
N LYS A 256 -9.55 12.76 1.99
CA LYS A 256 -10.62 12.31 2.88
C LYS A 256 -10.17 12.11 4.33
N TYR A 257 -8.90 11.82 4.58
CA TYR A 257 -8.39 11.57 5.93
C TYR A 257 -7.78 12.82 6.58
N TYR A 258 -7.01 13.60 5.81
CA TYR A 258 -6.23 14.71 6.38
C TYR A 258 -6.87 16.08 6.20
N ILE A 259 -7.85 16.23 5.30
CA ILE A 259 -8.49 17.51 5.01
C ILE A 259 -9.93 17.57 5.48
N GLU A 260 -10.72 16.53 5.19
CA GLU A 260 -12.11 16.39 5.63
C GLU A 260 -12.21 15.74 7.02
#